data_AF-A0A8S3GSR1-F1
#
_entry.id   AF-A0A8S3GSR1-F1
#
_cell.length_a   1.000
_cell.length_b   1.000
_cell.length_c   1.000
_cell.angle_alpha   90.00
_cell.angle_beta   90.00
_cell.angle_gamma   90.00
#
_symmetry.space_group_name_H-M   'P 1'
#
loop_
_entity.id
_entity.type
_entity.pdbx_description
1 polymer ?
#
loop_
_entity_poly.entity_id
_entity_poly.type
_entity_poly.pdbx_seq_one_letter_code
_entity_poly.pdbx_strand_id
1 'polypeptide(L)'
;MEEYKALEHFEQIASPTQWNAHLFLKSKMKQWSTKNKNYLTATKRVEYDLPPKFISNIDFTFKIDESIFNKDEAQTLYNQMRQLTKDYRTQAMSLYLRSTTREQEILADELKNIIVGFTKEEENNEIMIDDAEDDAGYIEFKRYNELREKRYN
;
A
#
# COMPACT_ATOMS: atom_id res chain seq x y z
N MET A 1 -23.28 13.22 -1.11
CA MET A 1 -24.10 13.98 -0.15
C MET A 1 -24.07 13.37 1.25
N GLU A 2 -24.16 12.04 1.40
CA GLU A 2 -24.15 11.39 2.73
C GLU A 2 -22.80 11.45 3.46
N GLU A 3 -21.67 11.21 2.77
CA GLU A 3 -20.33 11.34 3.39
C GLU A 3 -20.07 12.75 3.92
N TYR A 4 -20.46 13.77 3.16
CA TYR A 4 -20.29 15.17 3.54
C TYR A 4 -21.14 15.52 4.77
N LYS A 5 -22.39 15.05 4.83
CA LYS A 5 -23.25 15.22 6.01
C LYS A 5 -22.70 14.49 7.23
N ALA A 6 -22.16 13.28 7.06
CA ALA A 6 -21.52 12.54 8.14
C ALA A 6 -20.26 13.25 8.67
N LEU A 7 -19.49 13.89 7.78
CA LEU A 7 -18.35 14.72 8.19
C LEU A 7 -18.79 15.95 8.98
N GLU A 8 -19.83 16.66 8.53
CA GLU A 8 -20.38 17.83 9.23
C GLU A 8 -20.92 17.44 10.62
N HIS A 9 -21.59 16.30 10.74
CA HIS A 9 -22.07 15.79 12.02
C HIS A 9 -20.92 15.43 12.96
N PHE A 10 -19.89 14.75 12.44
CA PHE A 10 -18.69 14.45 13.21
C PHE A 10 -18.00 15.75 13.68
N GLU A 11 -17.83 16.75 12.83
CA GLU A 11 -17.21 18.04 13.19
C GLU A 11 -17.95 18.77 14.33
N GLN A 12 -19.27 18.65 14.41
CA GLN A 12 -20.07 19.29 15.45
C GLN A 12 -19.96 18.61 16.82
N ILE A 13 -19.63 17.32 16.86
CA ILE A 13 -19.68 16.49 18.06
C ILE A 13 -18.27 16.10 18.52
N ALA A 14 -17.28 16.11 17.63
CA ALA A 14 -15.91 15.72 17.91
C ALA A 14 -15.24 16.63 18.93
N SER A 15 -14.55 16.03 19.90
CA SER A 15 -13.60 16.76 20.74
C SER A 15 -12.40 17.25 19.90
N PRO A 16 -11.67 18.29 20.35
CA PRO A 16 -10.50 18.78 19.62
C PRO A 16 -9.45 17.69 19.35
N THR A 17 -9.29 16.74 20.27
CA THR A 17 -8.40 15.59 20.13
C THR A 17 -8.87 14.64 19.04
N GLN A 18 -10.16 14.29 19.02
CA GLN A 18 -10.77 13.47 17.97
C GLN A 18 -10.67 14.15 16.60
N TRP A 19 -10.88 15.46 16.53
CA TRP A 19 -10.72 16.22 15.29
C TRP A 19 -9.26 16.21 14.80
N ASN A 20 -8.30 16.39 15.70
CA ASN A 20 -6.87 16.30 15.35
C ASN A 20 -6.51 14.89 14.87
N ALA A 21 -6.95 13.84 15.55
CA ALA A 21 -6.75 12.45 15.13
C ALA A 21 -7.35 12.21 13.73
N HIS A 22 -8.54 12.74 13.44
CA HIS A 22 -9.16 12.71 12.11
C HIS A 22 -8.27 13.38 11.05
N LEU A 23 -7.70 14.55 11.34
CA LEU A 23 -6.83 15.27 10.40
C LEU A 23 -5.55 14.45 10.08
N PHE A 24 -4.95 13.83 11.08
CA PHE A 24 -3.82 12.91 10.89
C PHE A 24 -4.22 11.68 10.05
N LEU A 25 -5.33 11.05 10.40
CA LEU A 25 -5.87 9.90 9.68
C LEU A 25 -6.17 10.23 8.22
N LYS A 26 -6.71 11.43 7.93
CA LYS A 26 -7.05 11.85 6.57
C LYS A 26 -5.84 11.85 5.64
N SER A 27 -4.70 12.36 6.12
CA SER A 27 -3.44 12.34 5.37
C SER A 27 -2.94 10.92 5.15
N LYS A 28 -2.94 10.10 6.21
CA LYS A 28 -2.50 8.70 6.15
C LYS A 28 -3.36 7.84 5.23
N MET A 29 -4.68 8.01 5.24
CA MET A 29 -5.61 7.32 4.34
C MET A 29 -5.32 7.63 2.86
N LYS A 30 -4.93 8.87 2.54
CA LYS A 30 -4.54 9.23 1.16
C LYS A 30 -3.25 8.52 0.73
N GLN A 31 -2.27 8.44 1.63
CA GLN A 31 -1.04 7.69 1.40
C GLN A 31 -1.33 6.20 1.23
N TRP A 32 -2.12 5.62 2.15
CA TRP A 32 -2.53 4.22 2.10
C TRP A 32 -3.26 3.88 0.79
N SER A 33 -4.22 4.70 0.36
CA SER A 33 -4.93 4.48 -0.91
C SER A 33 -3.96 4.41 -2.10
N THR A 34 -2.94 5.28 -2.11
CA THR A 34 -1.91 5.26 -3.16
C THR A 34 -1.07 3.98 -3.08
N LYS A 35 -0.60 3.61 -1.88
CA LYS A 35 0.23 2.40 -1.69
C LYS A 35 -0.55 1.11 -1.94
N ASN A 36 -1.82 1.05 -1.56
CA ASN A 36 -2.72 -0.06 -1.85
C ASN A 36 -2.89 -0.26 -3.36
N LYS A 37 -3.10 0.82 -4.13
CA LYS A 37 -3.14 0.74 -5.61
C LYS A 37 -1.83 0.24 -6.20
N ASN A 38 -0.69 0.69 -5.66
CA ASN A 38 0.63 0.24 -6.11
C ASN A 38 0.85 -1.24 -5.81
N TYR A 39 0.49 -1.70 -4.61
CA TYR A 39 0.52 -3.11 -4.22
C TYR A 39 -0.36 -3.96 -5.14
N LEU A 40 -1.64 -3.61 -5.33
CA LEU A 40 -2.55 -4.33 -6.24
C LEU A 40 -1.99 -4.41 -7.66
N THR A 41 -1.43 -3.30 -8.15
CA THR A 41 -0.78 -3.26 -9.47
C THR A 41 0.45 -4.16 -9.52
N ALA A 42 1.29 -4.15 -8.47
CA ALA A 42 2.48 -4.98 -8.38
C ALA A 42 2.12 -6.47 -8.37
N THR A 43 1.11 -6.87 -7.59
CA THR A 43 0.59 -8.23 -7.54
C THR A 43 0.12 -8.70 -8.93
N LYS A 44 -0.67 -7.89 -9.63
CA LYS A 44 -1.10 -8.21 -11.00
C LYS A 44 0.05 -8.30 -12.00
N ARG A 45 1.08 -7.47 -11.86
CA ARG A 45 2.27 -7.53 -12.71
C ARG A 45 3.08 -8.81 -12.48
N VAL A 46 3.20 -9.28 -11.24
CA VAL A 46 3.82 -10.58 -10.95
C VAL A 46 2.97 -11.72 -11.51
N GLU A 47 1.65 -11.67 -11.31
CA GLU A 47 0.71 -12.70 -11.80
C GLU A 47 0.78 -12.89 -13.32
N TYR A 48 0.94 -11.81 -14.09
CA TYR A 48 0.98 -11.84 -15.55
C TYR A 48 2.40 -11.75 -16.15
N ASP A 49 3.46 -11.81 -15.35
CA ASP A 49 4.86 -11.60 -15.80
C ASP A 49 5.05 -10.32 -16.63
N LEU A 50 4.49 -9.21 -16.13
CA LEU A 50 4.52 -7.88 -16.77
C LEU A 50 5.41 -6.92 -15.98
N PRO A 51 6.75 -7.00 -16.13
CA PRO A 51 7.65 -6.14 -15.37
C PRO A 51 7.43 -4.65 -15.66
N PRO A 52 7.50 -3.76 -14.65
CA PRO A 52 7.61 -2.33 -14.86
C PRO A 52 8.72 -1.94 -15.82
N LYS A 53 8.55 -0.81 -16.51
CA LYS A 53 9.53 -0.28 -17.48
C LYS A 53 10.96 -0.23 -16.91
N PHE A 54 11.13 0.22 -15.66
CA PHE A 54 12.44 0.31 -15.04
C PHE A 54 13.12 -1.05 -14.81
N ILE A 55 12.36 -2.14 -14.72
CA ILE A 55 12.87 -3.53 -14.67
C ILE A 55 13.06 -4.06 -16.09
N SER A 56 12.12 -3.81 -17.00
CA SER A 56 12.17 -4.35 -18.36
C SER A 56 13.28 -3.75 -19.22
N ASN A 57 13.73 -2.53 -18.90
CA ASN A 57 14.76 -1.80 -19.65
C ASN A 57 16.17 -2.40 -19.50
N ILE A 58 16.39 -3.28 -18.53
CA ILE A 58 17.67 -3.97 -18.37
C ILE A 58 17.66 -5.25 -19.20
N ASP A 59 18.61 -5.34 -20.12
CA ASP A 59 18.91 -6.54 -20.90
C ASP A 59 20.43 -6.77 -20.87
N PHE A 60 20.83 -7.96 -20.43
CA PHE A 60 22.23 -8.38 -20.36
C PHE A 60 22.74 -9.00 -21.67
N THR A 61 21.91 -9.01 -22.71
CA THR A 61 22.31 -9.51 -24.02
C THR A 61 23.30 -8.55 -24.69
N PHE A 62 24.47 -9.08 -25.05
CA PHE A 62 25.44 -8.40 -25.90
C PHE A 62 25.78 -9.27 -27.11
N LYS A 63 26.28 -8.64 -28.17
CA LYS A 63 26.65 -9.34 -29.40
C LYS A 63 27.98 -10.08 -29.20
N ILE A 64 27.99 -11.36 -29.54
CA ILE A 64 29.20 -12.20 -29.54
C ILE A 64 29.85 -12.12 -30.92
N ASP A 65 31.18 -12.16 -30.96
CA ASP A 65 31.90 -12.30 -32.23
C ASP A 65 31.84 -13.75 -32.72
N GLU A 66 30.83 -14.05 -33.53
CA GLU A 66 30.59 -15.37 -34.13
C GLU A 66 31.65 -15.78 -35.17
N SER A 67 32.62 -14.91 -35.50
CA SER A 67 33.77 -15.29 -36.33
C SER A 67 34.86 -16.03 -35.54
N ILE A 68 34.88 -15.85 -34.22
CA ILE A 68 35.85 -16.46 -33.31
C ILE A 68 35.27 -17.72 -32.65
N PHE A 69 34.01 -17.64 -32.21
CA PHE A 69 33.33 -18.74 -31.54
C PHE A 69 32.66 -19.69 -32.55
N ASN A 70 32.65 -20.98 -32.23
CA ASN A 70 31.77 -21.90 -32.94
C ASN A 70 30.30 -21.63 -32.57
N LYS A 71 29.37 -22.12 -33.40
CA LYS A 71 27.93 -21.83 -33.24
C LYS A 71 27.37 -22.32 -31.90
N ASP A 72 27.82 -23.45 -31.41
CA ASP A 72 27.31 -24.05 -30.17
C ASP A 72 27.76 -23.29 -28.93
N GLU A 73 29.03 -22.84 -28.92
CA GLU A 73 29.57 -21.97 -27.87
C GLU A 73 28.87 -20.60 -27.85
N ALA A 74 28.71 -19.98 -29.01
CA ALA A 74 27.99 -18.71 -29.11
C ALA A 74 26.54 -18.84 -28.63
N GLN A 75 25.84 -19.90 -29.04
CA GLN A 75 24.47 -20.16 -28.60
C GLN A 75 24.38 -20.42 -27.09
N THR A 76 25.37 -21.12 -26.52
CA THR A 76 25.44 -21.36 -25.06
C THR A 76 25.59 -20.04 -24.30
N LEU A 77 26.45 -19.15 -24.76
CA LEU A 77 26.63 -17.82 -24.18
C LEU A 77 25.36 -16.97 -24.31
N TYR A 78 24.69 -16.97 -25.47
CA TYR A 78 23.39 -16.28 -25.62
C TYR A 78 22.33 -16.84 -24.67
N ASN A 79 22.29 -18.15 -24.46
CA ASN A 79 21.37 -18.78 -23.49
C ASN A 79 21.69 -18.32 -22.06
N GLN A 80 22.96 -18.24 -21.68
CA GLN A 80 23.39 -17.71 -20.37
C GLN A 80 22.99 -16.24 -20.20
N MET A 81 23.15 -15.39 -21.22
CA MET A 81 22.69 -13.99 -21.18
C MET A 81 21.18 -13.89 -20.98
N ARG A 82 20.39 -14.70 -21.71
CA ARG A 82 18.93 -14.75 -21.54
C ARG A 82 18.56 -15.18 -20.12
N GLN A 83 19.27 -16.16 -19.57
CA GLN A 83 19.05 -16.61 -18.20
C GLN A 83 19.37 -15.51 -17.20
N LEU A 84 20.47 -14.78 -17.36
CA LEU A 84 20.81 -13.61 -16.52
C LEU A 84 19.71 -12.53 -16.56
N THR A 85 19.22 -12.17 -17.76
CA THR A 85 18.10 -11.23 -17.90
C THR A 85 16.84 -11.74 -17.21
N LYS A 86 16.53 -13.03 -17.32
CA LYS A 86 15.37 -13.65 -16.65
C LYS A 86 15.51 -13.64 -15.12
N ASP A 87 16.68 -14.01 -14.61
CA ASP A 87 16.97 -14.06 -13.18
C ASP A 87 16.89 -12.66 -12.56
N TYR A 88 17.49 -11.66 -13.21
CA TYR A 88 17.38 -10.27 -12.81
C TYR A 88 15.91 -9.82 -12.73
N ARG A 89 15.13 -10.05 -13.79
CA ARG A 89 13.71 -9.66 -13.82
C ARG A 89 12.94 -10.31 -12.68
N THR A 90 13.17 -11.59 -12.43
CA THR A 90 12.50 -12.35 -11.38
C THR A 90 12.83 -11.80 -9.99
N GLN A 91 14.12 -11.57 -9.70
CA GLN A 91 14.57 -11.02 -8.43
C GLN A 91 14.09 -9.59 -8.22
N ALA A 92 14.18 -8.74 -9.25
CA ALA A 92 13.73 -7.36 -9.20
C ALA A 92 12.20 -7.27 -9.00
N MET A 93 11.42 -8.12 -9.66
CA MET A 93 9.96 -8.21 -9.47
C MET A 93 9.60 -8.67 -8.05
N SER A 94 10.33 -9.65 -7.52
CA SER A 94 10.14 -10.12 -6.14
C SER A 94 10.41 -9.00 -5.12
N LEU A 95 11.53 -8.27 -5.28
CA LEU A 95 11.86 -7.13 -4.42
C LEU A 95 10.84 -6.00 -4.56
N TYR A 96 10.40 -5.69 -5.78
CA TYR A 96 9.38 -4.69 -6.04
C TYR A 96 8.06 -5.04 -5.33
N LEU A 97 7.56 -6.27 -5.50
CA LEU A 97 6.36 -6.75 -4.81
C LEU A 97 6.54 -6.64 -3.30
N ARG A 98 7.62 -7.21 -2.75
CA ARG A 98 7.92 -7.18 -1.30
C ARG A 98 7.94 -5.76 -0.75
N SER A 99 8.56 -4.82 -1.46
CA SER A 99 8.60 -3.41 -1.05
C SER A 99 7.20 -2.82 -1.02
N THR A 100 6.40 -2.99 -2.07
CA THR A 100 5.04 -2.44 -2.12
C THR A 100 4.10 -3.05 -1.08
N THR A 101 4.22 -4.36 -0.81
CA THR A 101 3.49 -5.04 0.26
C THR A 101 3.87 -4.43 1.60
N ARG A 102 5.16 -4.28 1.90
CA ARG A 102 5.60 -3.77 3.20
C ARG A 102 5.19 -2.32 3.44
N GLU A 103 5.28 -1.47 2.41
CA GLU A 103 4.79 -0.09 2.49
C GLU A 103 3.27 -0.04 2.79
N GLN A 104 2.50 -0.94 2.18
CA GLN A 104 1.05 -1.03 2.40
C GLN A 104 0.74 -1.52 3.82
N GLU A 105 1.44 -2.54 4.30
CA GLU A 105 1.28 -3.09 5.67
C GLU A 105 1.56 -2.03 6.73
N ILE A 106 2.69 -1.31 6.62
CA ILE A 106 3.06 -0.28 7.59
C ILE A 106 1.96 0.78 7.69
N LEU A 107 1.43 1.23 6.56
CA LEU A 107 0.34 2.21 6.55
C LEU A 107 -0.97 1.63 7.08
N ALA A 108 -1.27 0.36 6.80
CA ALA A 108 -2.45 -0.31 7.35
C ALA A 108 -2.37 -0.42 8.88
N ASP A 109 -1.21 -0.78 9.41
CA ASP A 109 -0.94 -0.86 10.86
C ASP A 109 -1.05 0.53 11.51
N GLU A 110 -0.45 1.57 10.90
CA GLU A 110 -0.55 2.95 11.38
C GLU A 110 -2.01 3.42 11.43
N LEU A 111 -2.79 3.18 10.37
CA LEU A 111 -4.20 3.53 10.32
C LEU A 111 -5.00 2.83 11.41
N LYS A 112 -4.78 1.53 11.59
CA LYS A 112 -5.40 0.74 12.66
C LYS A 112 -5.08 1.33 14.04
N ASN A 113 -3.83 1.69 14.28
CA ASN A 113 -3.41 2.27 15.56
C ASN A 113 -4.05 3.65 15.81
N ILE A 114 -4.16 4.50 14.77
CA ILE A 114 -4.84 5.81 14.90
C ILE A 114 -6.33 5.62 15.19
N ILE A 115 -7.00 4.67 14.53
CA ILE A 115 -8.42 4.37 14.76
C ILE A 115 -8.63 3.79 16.16
N VAL A 116 -7.76 2.90 16.64
CA VAL A 116 -7.82 2.36 18.00
C VAL A 116 -7.50 3.40 19.07
N GLY A 117 -6.62 4.36 18.78
CA GLY A 117 -6.30 5.47 19.68
C GLY A 117 -7.41 6.52 19.78
N PHE A 118 -8.35 6.52 18.83
CA PHE A 118 -9.44 7.49 18.75
C PHE A 118 -10.38 7.45 19.97
N THR A 119 -10.48 6.31 20.65
CA THR A 119 -11.36 6.09 21.80
C THR A 119 -10.66 6.19 23.16
N LYS A 120 -9.32 6.37 23.20
CA LYS A 120 -8.53 6.14 24.43
C LYS A 120 -8.04 7.39 25.15
N GLU A 121 -8.12 8.57 24.53
CA GLU A 121 -7.54 9.79 25.12
C GLU A 121 -8.50 10.64 25.95
N GLU A 122 -9.78 10.25 26.07
CA GLU A 122 -10.70 10.85 27.07
C GLU A 122 -10.59 10.18 28.46
N GLU A 123 -9.84 9.07 28.56
CA GLU A 123 -9.61 8.27 29.78
C GLU A 123 -8.49 8.84 30.67
N ASN A 124 -8.74 9.97 31.34
CA ASN A 124 -8.20 10.16 32.69
C ASN A 124 -9.22 9.78 33.78
N ASN A 125 -10.37 9.24 33.38
CA ASN A 125 -11.29 8.51 34.24
C ASN A 125 -11.39 7.08 33.68
N GLU A 126 -11.37 6.09 34.58
CA GLU A 126 -11.58 4.67 34.27
C GLU A 126 -12.86 4.50 33.42
N ILE A 127 -12.71 4.34 32.11
CA ILE A 127 -13.78 3.90 31.24
C ILE A 127 -13.41 2.48 30.80
N MET A 128 -14.37 1.57 31.00
CA MET A 128 -14.21 0.17 30.61
C MET A 128 -14.27 0.11 29.07
N ILE A 129 -13.51 -0.79 28.46
CA ILE A 129 -13.41 -0.98 26.99
C ILE A 129 -14.79 -1.16 26.32
N ASP A 130 -15.84 -1.49 27.08
CA ASP A 130 -17.23 -1.61 26.63
C ASP A 130 -17.93 -0.26 26.34
N ASP A 131 -17.49 0.87 26.90
CA ASP A 131 -18.16 2.18 26.73
C ASP A 131 -17.64 2.97 25.50
N ALA A 132 -16.56 2.50 24.85
CA ALA A 132 -15.98 3.13 23.66
C ALA A 132 -16.89 3.03 22.42
N GLU A 133 -17.83 2.07 22.40
CA GLU A 133 -18.86 1.98 21.36
C GLU A 133 -20.00 3.00 21.54
N ASP A 134 -20.09 3.66 22.70
CA ASP A 134 -21.14 4.63 23.04
C ASP A 134 -20.68 6.10 22.95
N ASP A 135 -19.39 6.37 22.68
CA ASP A 135 -18.90 7.72 22.40
C ASP A 135 -19.46 8.25 21.07
N ALA A 136 -20.33 9.25 21.15
CA ALA A 136 -20.98 9.88 20.00
C ALA A 136 -19.97 10.41 18.96
N GLY A 137 -18.81 10.89 19.40
CA GLY A 137 -17.73 11.33 18.51
C GLY A 137 -17.12 10.18 17.73
N TYR A 138 -16.85 9.05 18.39
CA TYR A 138 -16.35 7.83 17.75
C TYR A 138 -17.38 7.15 16.84
N ILE A 139 -18.66 7.12 17.23
CA ILE A 139 -19.75 6.56 16.40
C ILE A 139 -19.88 7.32 15.08
N GLU A 140 -19.96 8.66 15.13
CA GLU A 140 -20.06 9.47 13.91
C GLU A 140 -18.77 9.44 13.09
N PHE A 141 -17.60 9.38 13.74
CA PHE A 141 -16.34 9.13 13.06
C PHE A 141 -16.33 7.80 12.31
N LYS A 142 -16.76 6.69 12.95
CA LYS A 142 -16.83 5.35 12.36
C LYS A 142 -17.77 5.35 11.15
N ARG A 143 -18.97 5.93 11.29
CA ARG A 143 -19.94 6.09 10.21
C ARG A 143 -19.37 6.87 9.03
N TYR A 144 -18.71 8.00 9.29
CA TYR A 144 -18.02 8.78 8.25
C TYR A 144 -16.90 7.96 7.59
N ASN A 145 -16.07 7.26 8.38
CA ASN A 145 -14.93 6.51 7.89
C ASN A 145 -15.37 5.32 7.01
N GLU A 146 -16.44 4.60 7.38
CA GLU A 146 -17.02 3.52 6.56
C GLU A 146 -17.54 4.03 5.21
N LEU A 147 -18.23 5.19 5.19
CA LEU A 147 -18.66 5.82 3.94
C LEU A 147 -17.46 6.24 3.07
N ARG A 148 -16.39 6.70 3.71
CA ARG A 148 -15.15 7.09 3.05
C ARG A 148 -14.37 5.90 2.50
N GLU A 149 -14.34 4.76 3.19
CA GLU A 149 -13.72 3.51 2.74
C GLU A 149 -14.40 2.96 1.50
N LYS A 150 -15.74 3.02 1.41
CA LYS A 150 -16.51 2.62 0.22
C LYS A 150 -16.14 3.39 -1.06
N ARG A 151 -15.50 4.56 -0.96
CA ARG A 151 -15.00 5.32 -2.11
C ARG A 151 -13.61 4.84 -2.56
N TYR A 152 -12.84 4.25 -1.65
CA TYR A 152 -11.47 3.81 -1.93
C TYR A 152 -11.37 2.37 -2.42
N ASN A 153 -12.39 1.55 -2.12
CA ASN A 153 -12.59 0.18 -2.60
C ASN A 153 -13.53 0.17 -3.80
#